data_AF-A0A1Y3KYB4-F1
#
_entry.id   AF-A0A1Y3KYB4-F1
#
_cell.length_a   1.000
_cell.length_b   1.000
_cell.length_c   1.000
_cell.angle_alpha   90.00
_cell.angle_beta   90.00
_cell.angle_gamma   90.00
#
_symmetry.space_group_name_H-M   'P 1'
#
loop_
_entity.id
_entity.type
_entity.pdbx_description
1 polymer ?
#
loop_
_entity_poly.entity_id
_entity_poly.type
_entity_poly.pdbx_seq_one_letter_code
_entity_poly.pdbx_strand_id
1 'polypeptide(L)' 'MSSFKEGQAVILTNPRGTEKVGKYLRTDNLGHGRGMGEYLVVDVAGKELRARASKVRAA' A
#
# COMPACT_ATOMS: atom_id res chain seq x y z
N MET A 1 7.13 -4.75 11.03
CA MET A 1 6.79 -3.32 10.96
C MET A 1 7.35 -2.76 9.67
N SER A 2 6.49 -2.55 8.66
CA SER A 2 6.92 -2.01 7.37
C SER A 2 7.05 -0.49 7.49
N SER A 3 8.29 -0.03 7.62
CA SER A 3 8.68 1.35 7.96
C SER A 3 8.55 2.34 6.79
N PHE A 4 7.41 2.37 6.10
CA PHE A 4 7.18 3.38 5.07
C PHE A 4 6.91 4.74 5.71
N LYS A 5 7.59 5.78 5.24
CA LYS A 5 7.34 7.17 5.65
C LYS A 5 6.27 7.78 4.77
N GLU A 6 5.34 8.53 5.37
CA GLU A 6 4.34 9.29 4.61
C GLU A 6 5.02 10.17 3.54
N GLY A 7 4.49 10.13 2.32
CA GLY A 7 5.07 10.78 1.14
C GLY A 7 6.20 10.02 0.44
N GLN A 8 6.66 8.89 0.98
CA GLN A 8 7.71 8.07 0.35
C GLN A 8 7.24 7.48 -0.98
N ALA A 9 8.10 7.54 -2.00
CA ALA A 9 7.85 6.88 -3.27
C ALA A 9 7.84 5.35 -3.09
N VAL A 10 6.78 4.72 -3.58
CA VAL A 10 6.57 3.27 -3.46
C VAL A 10 6.05 2.71 -4.77
N ILE A 11 6.33 1.43 -5.00
CA ILE A 11 5.81 0.66 -6.12
C ILE A 11 4.77 -0.32 -5.58
N LEU A 12 3.55 -0.21 -6.10
CA LEU A 12 2.45 -1.12 -5.83
C LEU A 12 2.36 -2.16 -6.95
N THR A 13 2.44 -3.44 -6.59
CA THR A 13 2.20 -4.55 -7.52
C THR A 13 0.76 -5.03 -7.43
N ASN A 14 -0.01 -4.85 -8.50
CA ASN A 14 -1.38 -5.37 -8.59
C ASN A 14 -1.37 -6.91 -8.68
N PRO A 15 -2.38 -7.63 -8.17
CA PRO A 15 -2.60 -9.05 -8.44
C PRO A 15 -2.37 -9.51 -9.89
N ARG A 16 -2.59 -8.65 -10.88
CA ARG A 16 -2.32 -8.93 -12.31
C ARG A 16 -0.85 -8.80 -12.72
N GLY A 17 0.07 -8.59 -11.77
CA GLY A 17 1.51 -8.44 -12.02
C GLY A 17 1.95 -7.07 -12.51
N THR A 18 1.04 -6.11 -12.69
CA THR A 18 1.40 -4.75 -13.10
C THR A 18 1.91 -3.92 -11.93
N GLU A 19 3.05 -3.28 -12.14
CA GLU A 19 3.66 -2.36 -11.18
C GLU A 19 3.15 -0.94 -11.42
N LYS A 20 2.79 -0.26 -10.34
CA LYS A 20 2.33 1.12 -10.37
C LYS A 20 3.15 1.93 -9.38
N VAL A 21 3.76 2.99 -9.86
CA VAL A 21 4.46 3.94 -9.01
C VAL A 21 3.45 4.84 -8.31
N GLY A 22 3.65 5.03 -7.01
CA GLY A 22 2.79 5.85 -6.17
C GLY A 22 3.56 6.40 -4.97
N LYS A 23 2.82 6.98 -4.03
CA LYS A 23 3.34 7.49 -2.77
C LYS A 23 2.63 6.83 -1.61
N TYR A 24 3.37 6.43 -0.59
CA TYR A 24 2.77 5.93 0.62
C TYR A 24 2.12 7.08 1.41
N LEU A 25 0.92 6.87 1.89
CA LEU A 25 0.18 7.84 2.71
C LEU A 25 0.17 7.38 4.17
N ARG A 26 -0.52 6.27 4.45
CA ARG A 26 -0.79 5.81 5.82
C ARG A 26 -1.04 4.31 5.87
N THR A 27 -1.09 3.75 7.06
CA THR A 27 -1.51 2.37 7.29
C THR A 27 -2.89 2.36 7.94
N ASP A 28 -3.85 1.70 7.31
CA ASP A 28 -5.20 1.46 7.86
C ASP A 28 -5.25 0.03 8.42
N ASN A 29 -5.60 -0.13 9.70
CA ASN A 29 -5.86 -1.44 10.29
C ASN A 29 -7.37 -1.69 10.39
N LEU A 30 -7.86 -2.68 9.63
CA LEU A 30 -9.29 -3.02 9.57
C LEU A 30 -9.75 -3.94 10.71
N GLY A 31 -8.88 -4.26 11.68
CA GLY A 31 -9.22 -5.13 12.81
C GLY A 31 -8.91 -6.60 12.55
N HIS A 32 -9.57 -7.50 13.29
CA HIS A 32 -9.35 -8.95 13.22
C HIS A 32 -10.53 -9.67 12.54
N GLY A 33 -10.22 -10.66 11.69
CA GLY A 33 -11.21 -11.44 10.93
C GLY A 33 -10.79 -11.74 9.49
N ARG A 34 -11.62 -12.48 8.77
CA ARG A 34 -11.36 -12.87 7.38
C ARG A 34 -11.45 -11.62 6.47
N GLY A 35 -10.35 -11.29 5.79
CA GLY A 35 -10.26 -10.07 4.95
C GLY A 35 -9.87 -8.80 5.72
N MET A 36 -9.61 -8.89 7.02
CA MET A 36 -9.20 -7.77 7.88
C MET A 36 -7.66 -7.70 8.01
N GLY A 37 -7.18 -6.81 8.87
CA GLY A 37 -5.76 -6.61 9.17
C GLY A 37 -5.20 -5.30 8.60
N GLU A 38 -3.88 -5.19 8.61
CA GLU A 38 -3.18 -3.98 8.16
C GLU A 38 -3.10 -3.89 6.64
N TYR A 39 -3.41 -2.70 6.14
CA TYR A 39 -3.31 -2.29 4.74
C TYR A 39 -2.53 -0.99 4.65
N LEU A 40 -1.60 -0.93 3.71
CA LEU A 40 -0.93 0.31 3.32
C LEU A 40 -1.83 1.05 2.33
N VAL A 41 -2.07 2.33 2.60
CA VAL A 41 -2.76 3.25 1.71
C VAL A 41 -1.69 3.96 0.89
N VAL A 42 -1.77 3.86 -0.43
CA VAL A 42 -0.86 4.51 -1.36
C VAL A 42 -1.64 5.37 -2.35
N ASP A 43 -1.14 6.56 -2.64
CA ASP A 43 -1.65 7.39 -3.73
C ASP A 43 -0.98 6.97 -5.04
N VAL A 44 -1.79 6.52 -5.99
CA VAL A 44 -1.35 6.18 -7.35
C VAL A 44 -2.14 7.06 -8.31
N ALA A 45 -1.45 8.04 -8.92
CA ALA A 45 -2.03 8.98 -9.88
C ALA A 45 -3.27 9.73 -9.35
N GLY A 46 -3.23 10.19 -8.09
CA GLY A 46 -4.31 10.94 -7.44
C GLY A 46 -5.46 10.05 -6.93
N LYS A 47 -5.24 8.75 -6.81
CA LYS A 47 -6.21 7.78 -6.28
C LYS A 47 -5.60 7.03 -5.11
N GLU A 48 -6.27 7.12 -3.97
CA GLU A 48 -5.94 6.30 -2.81
C GLU A 48 -6.30 4.83 -3.09
N LEU A 49 -5.28 3.96 -3.00
CA LEU A 49 -5.41 2.52 -3.14
C LEU A 49 -4.92 1.84 -1.86
N ARG A 50 -5.70 0.87 -1.40
CA ARG A 50 -5.31 0.01 -0.28
C ARG A 50 -4.63 -1.24 -0.80
N ALA A 51 -3.48 -1.56 -0.21
CA ALA A 51 -2.68 -2.72 -0.59
C ALA A 51 -2.12 -3.43 0.63
N ARG A 52 -1.93 -4.75 0.50
CA ARG A 52 -1.20 -5.52 1.51
C ARG A 52 0.26 -5.07 1.52
N ALA A 53 0.89 -5.11 2.68
CA ALA A 53 2.32 -4.79 2.81
C ALA A 53 3.22 -5.61 1.88
N SER A 54 2.86 -6.86 1.59
CA SER A 54 3.59 -7.73 0.64
C SER A 54 3.49 -7.31 -0.83
N LYS A 55 2.59 -6.37 -1.15
CA LYS A 55 2.35 -5.84 -2.50
C LYS A 55 2.88 -4.43 -2.70
N VAL A 56 3.51 -3.85 -1.69
CA VAL A 56 4.11 -2.51 -1.74
C VAL A 56 5.60 -2.65 -1.48
N ARG A 57 6.41 -2.06 -2.36
CA ARG A 57 7.87 -2.00 -2.23
C ARG A 57 8.30 -0.53 -2.23
N ALA A 58 9.42 -0.23 -1.60
CA ALA A 58 10.06 1.08 -1.79
C ALA A 58 10.50 1.19 -3.26
N ALA A 59 10.27 2.35 -3.88
CA ALA A 59 10.78 2.67 -5.20
C ALA A 59 12.30 2.93 -5.17
#